data_AF-A0AB38C1X2-F1
#
_entry.id   AF-A0AB38C1X2-F1
#
_cell.length_a   1.000
_cell.length_b   1.000
_cell.length_c   1.000
_cell.angle_alpha   90.00
_cell.angle_beta   90.00
_cell.angle_gamma   90.00
#
_symmetry.space_group_name_H-M   'P 1'
#
loop_
_entity.id
_entity.type
_entity.pdbx_description
1 polymer ?
#
loop_
_entity_poly.entity_id
_entity_poly.type
_entity_poly.pdbx_seq_one_letter_code
_entity_poly.pdbx_strand_id
1 'polypeptide(L)'
;MIKEIEALMVHWGEQTRERGQGGGLGSQMGAIIEWGGAPPRGTPGSRVLRGAGCGMDHIANEIGAAVAELERSGRASLALLALERYCALSTVREQMRMVGIAEGADRTYRNWIGRLHHDVAQILTLRNKSRQDPENCERSRKMVNRQSL
;
A
#
# COMPACT_ATOMS: atom_id res chain seq x y z
N MET A 1 5.56 -19.38 -1.49
CA MET A 1 5.90 -18.07 -2.08
C MET A 1 5.04 -17.88 -3.31
N ILE A 2 4.29 -16.79 -3.39
CA ILE A 2 3.40 -16.48 -4.53
C ILE A 2 4.17 -15.58 -5.50
N LYS A 3 4.39 -16.02 -6.74
CA LYS A 3 5.30 -15.35 -7.69
C LYS A 3 4.77 -14.00 -8.15
N GLU A 4 3.46 -13.91 -8.34
CA GLU A 4 2.75 -12.72 -8.77
C GLU A 4 2.86 -11.63 -7.70
N ILE A 5 2.69 -12.00 -6.41
CA ILE A 5 2.85 -11.07 -5.30
C ILE A 5 4.30 -10.65 -5.12
N GLU A 6 5.27 -11.55 -5.32
CA GLU A 6 6.70 -11.16 -5.31
C GLU A 6 6.94 -10.04 -6.33
N ALA A 7 6.47 -10.21 -7.57
CA ALA A 7 6.66 -9.22 -8.62
C ALA A 7 6.04 -7.86 -8.26
N LEU A 8 4.84 -7.86 -7.68
CA LEU A 8 4.17 -6.63 -7.23
C LEU A 8 4.92 -5.95 -6.07
N MET A 9 5.46 -6.72 -5.13
CA MET A 9 6.23 -6.19 -3.99
C MET A 9 7.59 -5.64 -4.44
N VAL A 10 8.26 -6.30 -5.39
CA VAL A 10 9.50 -5.81 -6.02
C VAL A 10 9.24 -4.49 -6.74
N HIS A 11 8.21 -4.44 -7.58
CA HIS A 11 7.79 -3.23 -8.28
C HIS A 11 7.46 -2.08 -7.32
N TRP A 12 6.74 -2.38 -6.22
CA TRP A 12 6.50 -1.40 -5.17
C TRP A 12 7.80 -0.88 -4.55
N GLY A 13 8.73 -1.77 -4.20
CA GLY A 13 10.02 -1.40 -3.63
C GLY A 13 10.89 -0.57 -4.58
N GLU A 14 10.87 -0.87 -5.89
CA GLU A 14 11.47 -0.04 -6.94
C GLU A 14 10.85 1.36 -6.96
N GLN A 15 9.53 1.45 -7.03
CA GLN A 15 8.80 2.72 -7.03
C GLN A 15 9.03 3.54 -5.74
N THR A 16 9.12 2.88 -4.58
CA THR A 16 9.44 3.55 -3.32
C THR A 16 10.85 4.09 -3.30
N ARG A 17 11.83 3.39 -3.86
CA ARG A 17 13.22 3.89 -3.95
C ARG A 17 13.40 4.99 -4.98
N GLU A 18 12.76 4.87 -6.14
CA GLU A 18 12.89 5.83 -7.23
C GLU A 18 12.10 7.12 -7.02
N ARG A 19 10.92 7.01 -6.38
CA ARG A 19 9.94 8.11 -6.29
C ARG A 19 9.53 8.46 -4.86
N GLY A 20 9.86 7.61 -3.89
CA GLY A 20 9.47 7.80 -2.48
C GLY A 20 10.26 8.87 -1.74
N GLN A 21 11.36 9.38 -2.30
CA GLN A 21 12.14 10.48 -1.70
C GLN A 21 11.77 11.90 -2.18
N GLY A 22 10.76 12.11 -3.04
CA GLY A 22 10.55 13.47 -3.60
C GLY A 22 9.27 13.75 -4.40
N GLY A 23 8.11 13.26 -3.98
CA GLY A 23 6.82 13.63 -4.60
C GLY A 23 5.68 13.47 -3.59
N GLY A 24 5.45 14.45 -2.73
CA GLY A 24 4.62 15.57 -3.13
C GLY A 24 3.16 15.25 -2.82
N LEU A 25 2.75 15.46 -1.58
CA LEU A 25 1.49 16.19 -1.39
C LEU A 25 1.73 17.54 -2.07
N GLY A 26 1.60 17.60 -3.39
CA GLY A 26 1.30 18.85 -4.06
C GLY A 26 0.05 19.33 -3.36
N SER A 27 0.23 20.27 -2.43
CA SER A 27 -0.89 20.91 -1.77
C SER A 27 -1.88 21.30 -2.86
N GLN A 28 -3.17 21.19 -2.59
CA GLN A 28 -4.20 21.67 -3.53
C GLN A 28 -3.88 23.08 -4.07
N MET A 29 -3.12 23.87 -3.31
CA MET A 29 -2.57 25.17 -3.66
C MET A 29 -1.57 25.17 -4.86
N GLY A 30 -0.70 24.16 -5.00
CA GLY A 30 0.28 24.09 -6.09
C GLY A 30 -0.35 23.82 -7.45
N ALA A 31 -1.35 22.94 -7.49
CA ALA A 31 -2.14 22.68 -8.68
C ALA A 31 -2.98 23.88 -9.14
N ILE A 32 -3.30 24.82 -8.23
CA ILE A 32 -4.04 26.05 -8.57
C ILE A 32 -3.12 27.09 -9.24
N ILE A 33 -1.84 27.15 -8.85
CA ILE A 33 -0.86 28.08 -9.44
C ILE A 33 -0.55 27.72 -10.90
N GLU A 34 -0.50 26.41 -11.23
CA GLU A 34 -0.23 25.93 -12.59
C GLU A 34 -1.32 26.34 -13.61
N TRP A 35 -2.57 26.57 -13.17
CA TRP A 35 -3.69 26.93 -14.04
C TRP A 35 -4.00 28.44 -14.13
N GLY A 36 -3.07 29.32 -13.73
CA GLY A 36 -3.17 30.76 -14.03
C GLY A 36 -4.49 31.43 -13.63
N GLY A 37 -5.19 30.92 -12.60
CA GLY A 37 -6.37 31.57 -12.02
C GLY A 37 -7.73 31.33 -12.70
N ALA A 38 -7.89 30.34 -13.58
CA ALA A 38 -9.21 30.01 -14.17
C ALA A 38 -9.62 28.56 -13.93
N PRO A 39 -10.54 28.26 -12.97
CA PRO A 39 -11.04 26.90 -12.78
C PRO A 39 -11.88 26.44 -13.98
N PRO A 40 -11.70 25.20 -14.47
CA PRO A 40 -12.44 24.67 -15.61
C PRO A 40 -13.94 24.62 -15.30
N ARG A 41 -14.70 25.47 -15.99
CA ARG A 41 -16.16 25.46 -15.92
C ARG A 41 -16.71 24.32 -16.79
N GLY A 42 -17.36 23.36 -16.14
CA GLY A 42 -18.51 22.63 -16.69
C GLY A 42 -18.26 21.27 -17.32
N THR A 43 -18.17 20.20 -16.49
CA THR A 43 -19.00 18.98 -16.64
C THR A 43 -18.89 18.12 -15.37
N PRO A 44 -20.00 17.72 -14.71
CA PRO A 44 -19.96 16.76 -13.61
C PRO A 44 -19.67 15.36 -14.18
N GLY A 45 -18.42 14.93 -14.07
CA GLY A 45 -17.99 13.57 -14.33
C GLY A 45 -16.76 13.34 -13.51
N SER A 46 -16.74 12.26 -12.71
CA SER A 46 -15.62 11.90 -11.85
C SER A 46 -14.39 11.57 -12.70
N ARG A 47 -13.64 12.60 -13.10
CA ARG A 47 -12.28 12.42 -13.59
C ARG A 47 -11.45 11.99 -12.40
N VAL A 48 -11.26 10.68 -12.25
CA VAL A 48 -10.06 10.15 -11.60
C VAL A 48 -8.90 10.90 -12.27
N LEU A 49 -8.20 11.74 -11.51
CA LEU A 49 -7.07 12.55 -11.98
C LEU A 49 -5.93 11.61 -12.39
N ARG A 50 -6.07 11.00 -13.56
CA ARG A 50 -5.03 10.29 -14.30
C ARG A 50 -4.29 11.34 -15.12
N GLY A 51 -3.50 12.18 -14.46
CA GLY A 51 -2.76 13.23 -15.16
C GLY A 51 -2.32 14.40 -14.28
N ALA A 52 -1.39 14.13 -13.35
CA ALA A 52 -0.42 15.09 -12.84
C ALA A 52 0.77 14.25 -12.35
N GLY A 53 1.64 13.87 -13.29
CA GLY A 53 2.66 12.86 -13.10
C GLY A 53 3.83 13.35 -12.24
N CYS A 54 3.84 13.00 -10.96
CA CYS A 54 5.04 12.95 -10.13
C CYS A 54 4.76 12.15 -8.84
N GLY A 55 4.29 10.90 -8.97
CA GLY A 55 3.98 10.04 -7.83
C GLY A 55 4.15 8.55 -8.15
N MET A 56 4.16 7.71 -7.12
CA MET A 56 4.10 6.26 -7.27
C MET A 56 2.83 5.88 -8.05
N ASP A 57 2.90 4.85 -8.90
CA ASP A 57 1.71 4.39 -9.63
C ASP A 57 0.65 3.80 -8.69
N HIS A 58 -0.56 3.58 -9.21
CA HIS A 58 -1.68 3.08 -8.43
C HIS A 58 -1.40 1.72 -7.78
N ILE A 59 -0.71 0.82 -8.48
CA ILE A 59 -0.41 -0.53 -8.00
C ILE A 59 0.53 -0.44 -6.80
N ALA A 60 1.62 0.33 -6.93
CA ALA A 60 2.58 0.56 -5.85
C ALA A 60 1.91 1.23 -4.63
N ASN A 61 0.98 2.16 -4.83
CA ASN A 61 0.20 2.74 -3.73
C ASN A 61 -0.68 1.71 -3.01
N GLU A 62 -1.33 0.80 -3.73
CA GLU A 62 -2.15 -0.24 -3.09
C GLU A 62 -1.30 -1.26 -2.32
N ILE A 63 -0.10 -1.59 -2.82
CA ILE A 63 0.85 -2.42 -2.07
C ILE A 63 1.30 -1.70 -0.80
N GLY A 64 1.69 -0.42 -0.89
CA GLY A 64 2.05 0.38 0.28
C GLY A 64 0.91 0.46 1.31
N ALA A 65 -0.33 0.64 0.84
CA ALA A 65 -1.50 0.64 1.72
C ALA A 65 -1.75 -0.74 2.36
N ALA A 66 -1.51 -1.83 1.65
CA ALA A 66 -1.62 -3.18 2.19
C ALA A 66 -0.53 -3.46 3.25
N VAL A 67 0.70 -3.00 3.03
CA VAL A 67 1.78 -3.10 4.02
C VAL A 67 1.47 -2.27 5.27
N ALA A 68 0.96 -1.04 5.11
CA ALA A 68 0.50 -0.23 6.23
C ALA A 68 -0.67 -0.85 7.00
N GLU A 69 -1.52 -1.64 6.34
CA GLU A 69 -2.58 -2.41 6.99
C GLU A 69 -2.03 -3.58 7.81
N LEU A 70 -0.98 -4.26 7.34
CA LEU A 70 -0.31 -5.30 8.12
C LEU A 70 0.18 -4.75 9.46
N GLU A 71 0.84 -3.59 9.44
CA GLU A 71 1.30 -2.91 10.64
C GLU A 71 0.15 -2.61 11.61
N ARG A 72 -0.93 -1.99 11.11
CA ARG A 72 -2.13 -1.65 11.90
C ARG A 72 -2.88 -2.87 12.44
N SER A 73 -2.80 -4.01 11.75
CA SER A 73 -3.45 -5.26 12.15
C SER A 73 -2.65 -6.09 13.18
N GLY A 74 -1.55 -5.53 13.73
CA GLY A 74 -0.70 -6.21 14.71
C GLY A 74 0.34 -7.15 14.10
N ARG A 75 0.58 -7.06 12.78
CA ARG A 75 1.58 -7.86 12.05
C ARG A 75 2.78 -7.00 11.65
N ALA A 76 3.21 -6.12 12.56
CA ALA A 76 4.29 -5.16 12.35
C ALA A 76 5.61 -5.82 11.91
N SER A 77 5.93 -7.03 12.40
CA SER A 77 7.13 -7.76 11.99
C SER A 77 7.10 -8.21 10.52
N LEU A 78 5.92 -8.49 9.96
CA LEU A 78 5.77 -8.78 8.52
C LEU A 78 5.85 -7.50 7.69
N ALA A 79 5.30 -6.39 8.18
CA ALA A 79 5.44 -5.09 7.53
C ALA A 79 6.92 -4.63 7.51
N LEU A 80 7.63 -4.79 8.62
CA LEU A 80 9.07 -4.53 8.71
C LEU A 80 9.85 -5.43 7.76
N LEU A 81 9.53 -6.72 7.68
CA LEU A 81 10.15 -7.64 6.71
C LEU A 81 9.98 -7.14 5.26
N ALA A 82 8.80 -6.61 4.92
CA ALA A 82 8.55 -6.07 3.59
C ALA A 82 9.43 -4.84 3.29
N LEU A 83 9.54 -3.91 4.26
CA LEU A 83 10.36 -2.71 4.12
C LEU A 83 11.84 -3.07 3.96
N GLU A 84 12.36 -3.94 4.82
CA GLU A 84 13.76 -4.37 4.77
C GLU A 84 14.09 -5.10 3.47
N ARG A 85 13.17 -5.95 3.00
CA ARG A 85 13.40 -6.78 1.82
C ARG A 85 13.27 -6.02 0.50
N TYR A 86 12.24 -5.21 0.34
CA TYR A 86 11.90 -4.61 -0.96
C TYR A 86 12.34 -3.15 -1.10
N CYS A 87 12.40 -2.41 0.01
CA CYS A 87 12.76 -0.99 0.00
C CYS A 87 14.22 -0.77 0.41
N ALA A 88 14.66 -1.34 1.54
CA ALA A 88 16.04 -1.18 2.00
C ALA A 88 17.02 -2.11 1.28
N LEU A 89 16.53 -3.18 0.65
CA LEU A 89 17.33 -4.25 0.05
C LEU A 89 18.39 -4.82 1.00
N SER A 90 18.05 -4.90 2.29
CA SER A 90 18.94 -5.41 3.33
C SER A 90 19.31 -6.87 3.07
N THR A 91 20.49 -7.30 3.53
CA THR A 91 20.90 -8.71 3.40
C THR A 91 19.94 -9.64 4.14
N VAL A 92 19.82 -10.91 3.72
CA VAL A 92 18.93 -11.90 4.38
C VAL A 92 19.23 -12.01 5.89
N ARG A 93 20.51 -11.98 6.26
CA ARG A 93 20.93 -11.99 7.68
C ARG A 93 20.37 -10.80 8.45
N GLU A 94 20.44 -9.60 7.87
CA GLU A 94 19.91 -8.38 8.50
C GLU A 94 18.39 -8.41 8.57
N GLN A 95 17.71 -8.85 7.51
CA GLN A 95 16.26 -9.05 7.52
C GLN A 95 15.83 -9.98 8.65
N MET A 96 16.53 -11.12 8.83
CA MET A 96 16.24 -12.07 9.90
C MET A 96 16.46 -11.45 11.29
N ARG A 97 17.55 -10.72 11.49
CA ARG A 97 17.82 -10.00 12.73
C ARG A 97 16.74 -8.98 13.06
N MET A 98 16.36 -8.15 12.10
CA MET A 98 15.38 -7.06 12.29
C MET A 98 14.00 -7.58 12.68
N VAL A 99 13.61 -8.76 12.20
CA VAL A 99 12.29 -9.35 12.47
C VAL A 99 12.31 -10.45 13.53
N GLY A 100 13.46 -10.63 14.21
CA GLY A 100 13.62 -11.56 15.34
C GLY A 100 13.68 -13.04 14.94
N ILE A 101 14.07 -13.37 13.72
CA ILE A 101 14.32 -14.75 13.27
C ILE A 101 15.78 -15.10 13.56
N ALA A 102 16.01 -16.28 14.16
CA ALA A 102 17.36 -16.79 14.40
C ALA A 102 18.15 -16.94 13.08
N GLU A 103 19.38 -16.44 13.05
CA GLU A 103 20.27 -16.58 11.88
C GLU A 103 20.44 -18.06 11.49
N GLY A 104 20.40 -18.38 10.20
CA GLY A 104 20.47 -19.76 9.69
C GLY A 104 19.14 -20.54 9.69
N ALA A 105 18.04 -19.96 10.18
CA ALA A 105 16.70 -20.55 10.07
C ALA A 105 16.08 -20.33 8.67
N ASP A 106 16.73 -20.79 7.59
CA ASP A 106 16.33 -20.56 6.20
C ASP A 106 14.88 -20.98 5.90
N ARG A 107 14.45 -22.13 6.43
CA ARG A 107 13.08 -22.62 6.25
C ARG A 107 12.06 -21.69 6.91
N THR A 108 12.37 -21.21 8.12
CA THR A 108 11.51 -20.26 8.84
C THR A 108 11.42 -18.95 8.08
N TYR A 109 12.54 -18.43 7.60
CA TYR A 109 12.57 -17.21 6.78
C TYR A 109 11.74 -17.35 5.50
N ARG A 110 11.88 -18.47 4.76
CA ARG A 110 11.04 -18.72 3.56
C ARG A 110 9.55 -18.85 3.89
N ASN A 111 9.20 -19.43 5.04
CA ASN A 111 7.81 -19.50 5.50
C ASN A 111 7.27 -18.10 5.83
N TRP A 112 8.08 -17.23 6.42
CA TRP A 112 7.73 -15.83 6.69
C TRP A 112 7.48 -15.05 5.41
N ILE A 113 8.31 -15.20 4.39
CA ILE A 113 8.06 -14.61 3.05
C ILE A 113 6.73 -15.15 2.48
N GLY A 114 6.51 -16.47 2.58
CA GLY A 114 5.25 -17.08 2.14
C GLY A 114 4.02 -16.48 2.83
N ARG A 115 4.11 -16.27 4.15
CA ARG A 115 3.05 -15.65 4.96
C ARG A 115 2.84 -14.19 4.61
N LEU A 116 3.92 -13.43 4.41
CA LEU A 116 3.85 -12.04 3.95
C LEU A 116 3.06 -11.95 2.63
N HIS A 117 3.36 -12.82 1.66
CA HIS A 117 2.68 -12.79 0.36
C HIS A 117 1.19 -13.13 0.48
N HIS A 118 0.88 -14.13 1.29
CA HIS A 118 -0.49 -14.54 1.53
C HIS A 118 -1.31 -13.41 2.18
N ASP A 119 -0.75 -12.77 3.22
CA ASP A 119 -1.46 -11.71 3.95
C ASP A 119 -1.63 -10.45 3.08
N VAL A 120 -0.62 -10.06 2.29
CA VAL A 120 -0.74 -8.97 1.31
C VAL A 120 -1.83 -9.29 0.28
N ALA A 121 -1.82 -10.48 -0.31
CA ALA A 121 -2.85 -10.89 -1.28
C ALA A 121 -4.26 -10.85 -0.68
N GLN A 122 -4.42 -11.31 0.57
CA GLN A 122 -5.68 -11.27 1.29
C GLN A 122 -6.17 -9.83 1.49
N ILE A 123 -5.29 -8.93 1.94
CA ILE A 123 -5.63 -7.52 2.16
C ILE A 123 -6.02 -6.85 0.83
N LEU A 124 -5.25 -7.05 -0.24
CA LEU A 124 -5.59 -6.51 -1.57
C LEU A 124 -6.96 -7.01 -2.05
N THR A 125 -7.25 -8.29 -1.86
CA THR A 125 -8.54 -8.89 -2.22
C THR A 125 -9.69 -8.24 -1.45
N LEU A 126 -9.54 -8.05 -0.14
CA LEU A 126 -10.54 -7.39 0.70
C LEU A 126 -10.74 -5.93 0.30
N ARG A 127 -9.65 -5.20 0.02
CA ARG A 127 -9.71 -3.80 -0.43
C ARG A 127 -10.39 -3.66 -1.78
N ASN A 128 -10.14 -4.58 -2.72
CA ASN A 128 -10.80 -4.60 -4.02
C ASN A 128 -12.30 -4.89 -3.90
N LYS A 129 -12.69 -5.84 -3.04
CA LYS A 129 -14.11 -6.12 -2.76
C LYS A 129 -14.83 -4.91 -2.16
N SER A 130 -14.25 -4.27 -1.15
CA SER A 130 -14.83 -3.07 -0.53
C SER A 130 -14.98 -1.89 -1.50
N ARG A 131 -14.17 -1.83 -2.55
CA ARG A 131 -14.32 -0.84 -3.63
C ARG A 131 -15.44 -1.17 -4.61
N GLN A 132 -15.68 -2.46 -4.87
CA GLN A 132 -16.71 -2.92 -5.79
C GLN A 132 -18.11 -2.85 -5.18
N ASP A 133 -18.23 -2.98 -3.84
CA ASP A 133 -19.51 -2.91 -3.11
C ASP A 133 -19.60 -1.67 -2.18
N PRO A 134 -19.75 -0.44 -2.73
CA PRO A 134 -19.91 0.77 -1.92
C PRO A 134 -21.18 0.73 -1.05
N GLU A 135 -22.25 0.08 -1.53
CA GLU A 135 -23.54 0.00 -0.84
C GLU A 135 -23.48 -0.80 0.47
N ASN A 136 -22.62 -1.82 0.56
CA ASN A 136 -22.50 -2.67 1.74
C ASN A 136 -21.66 -1.99 2.84
N CYS A 137 -20.65 -1.20 2.45
CA CYS A 137 -19.81 -0.45 3.38
C CYS A 137 -20.57 0.68 4.09
N GLU A 138 -21.51 1.33 3.38
CA GLU A 138 -22.34 2.38 3.95
C GLU A 138 -23.45 1.83 4.86
N ARG A 139 -24.01 0.67 4.53
CA ARG A 139 -24.99 -0.04 5.37
C ARG A 139 -24.38 -0.49 6.71
N SER A 140 -23.14 -1.00 6.70
CA SER A 140 -22.43 -1.43 7.91
C SER A 140 -22.10 -0.26 8.84
N ARG A 141 -21.70 0.91 8.31
CA ARG A 141 -21.53 2.15 9.12
C ARG A 141 -22.84 2.63 9.73
N LYS A 142 -23.96 2.54 9.00
CA LYS A 142 -25.28 2.93 9.50
C LYS A 142 -25.83 1.99 10.58
N MET A 143 -25.41 0.72 10.60
CA MET A 143 -25.80 -0.24 11.65
C MET A 143 -25.01 -0.04 12.95
N VAL A 144 -23.70 0.19 12.90
CA VAL A 144 -22.89 0.49 14.10
C VAL A 144 -23.38 1.78 14.78
N ASN A 145 -23.74 2.80 14.01
CA ASN A 145 -24.20 4.07 14.57
C ASN A 145 -25.66 4.04 15.10
N ARG A 146 -26.41 2.94 14.90
CA ARG A 146 -27.76 2.75 15.42
C ARG A 146 -27.83 1.96 16.74
N GLN A 147 -26.72 1.36 17.18
CA GLN A 147 -26.65 0.61 18.45
C GLN A 147 -26.13 1.46 19.62
N SER A 148 -25.95 2.78 19.43
CA SER A 148 -25.48 3.72 20.46
C SER A 148 -26.54 4.75 20.86
N LEU A 149 -27.82 4.44 20.67
CA LEU A 149 -28.97 5.21 21.19
C LEU A 149 -29.80 4.34 22.12
#